data_AF-A0A7Y8CVP4-F1
#
_entry.id   AF-A0A7Y8CVP4-F1
#
_cell.length_a   1.000
_cell.length_b   1.000
_cell.length_c   1.000
_cell.angle_alpha   90.00
_cell.angle_beta   90.00
_cell.angle_gamma   90.00
#
_symmetry.space_group_name_H-M   'P 1'
#
loop_
_entity.id
_entity.type
_entity.pdbx_description
1 polymer ?
#
loop_
_entity_poly.entity_id
_entity_poly.type
_entity_poly.pdbx_seq_one_letter_code
_entity_poly.pdbx_strand_id
1 'polypeptide(L)'
;MEKLEDVISGYEISDARAAFYYLSRYLKQADYFEEYEKDFFEDDFQSYPSVEAKTLTFSLIAFIEGKAGKKATEFSDEEYMSWMNAISFVENKLDPEPSKEVRESAESAIEELFLPKIGKNE
;
A
#
# COMPACT_ATOMS: atom_id res chain seq x y z
N MET A 1 0.43 -18.20 -15.66
CA MET A 1 -0.49 -17.51 -14.74
C MET A 1 0.18 -16.21 -14.37
N GLU A 2 -0.41 -15.08 -14.75
CA GLU A 2 0.06 -13.76 -14.29
C GLU A 2 0.00 -13.72 -12.76
N LYS A 3 1.06 -13.18 -12.17
CA LYS A 3 1.22 -12.92 -10.73
C LYS A 3 0.94 -11.44 -10.43
N LEU A 4 0.69 -11.13 -9.17
CA LEU A 4 0.48 -9.75 -8.72
C LEU A 4 1.69 -8.86 -9.09
N GLU A 5 2.92 -9.41 -9.03
CA GLU A 5 4.15 -8.73 -9.43
C GLU A 5 4.18 -8.34 -10.92
N ASP A 6 3.51 -9.11 -11.78
CA ASP A 6 3.47 -8.82 -13.22
C ASP A 6 2.58 -7.61 -13.51
N VAL A 7 1.51 -7.42 -12.72
CA VAL A 7 0.54 -6.31 -12.90
C VAL A 7 1.15 -4.97 -12.56
N ILE A 8 2.04 -4.93 -11.56
CA ILE A 8 2.73 -3.70 -11.13
C ILE A 8 4.02 -3.44 -11.91
N SER A 9 4.43 -4.37 -12.79
CA SER A 9 5.67 -4.24 -13.55
C SER A 9 5.61 -3.02 -14.48
N GLY A 10 6.63 -2.16 -14.39
CA GLY A 10 6.73 -0.95 -15.22
C GLY A 10 6.05 0.30 -14.65
N TYR A 11 5.43 0.21 -13.46
CA TYR A 11 4.98 1.38 -12.71
C TYR A 11 6.08 1.89 -11.77
N GLU A 12 6.04 3.19 -11.46
CA GLU A 12 6.89 3.77 -10.42
C GLU A 12 6.55 3.16 -9.05
N ILE A 13 7.57 3.01 -8.20
CA ILE A 13 7.40 2.39 -6.88
C ILE A 13 6.36 3.14 -6.03
N SER A 14 6.34 4.48 -6.12
CA SER A 14 5.35 5.30 -5.43
C SER A 14 3.92 5.01 -5.86
N ASP A 15 3.69 4.81 -7.16
CA ASP A 15 2.36 4.51 -7.70
C ASP A 15 1.94 3.08 -7.36
N ALA A 16 2.87 2.12 -7.38
CA ALA A 16 2.61 0.74 -6.96
C ALA A 16 2.22 0.68 -5.47
N ARG A 17 2.90 1.43 -4.60
CA ARG A 17 2.57 1.54 -3.17
C ARG A 17 1.21 2.19 -2.94
N ALA A 18 0.95 3.32 -3.60
CA ALA A 18 -0.35 3.97 -3.54
C ALA A 18 -1.46 3.00 -4.00
N ALA A 19 -1.22 2.28 -5.10
CA ALA A 19 -2.20 1.34 -5.63
C ALA A 19 -2.49 0.18 -4.67
N PHE A 20 -1.48 -0.38 -4.01
CA PHE A 20 -1.69 -1.41 -2.98
C PHE A 20 -2.41 -0.90 -1.73
N TYR A 21 -2.13 0.34 -1.31
CA TYR A 21 -2.88 0.97 -0.23
C TYR A 21 -4.38 1.07 -0.57
N TYR A 22 -4.72 1.62 -1.74
CA TYR A 22 -6.13 1.76 -2.14
C TYR A 22 -6.80 0.43 -2.47
N LEU A 23 -6.06 -0.55 -2.99
CA LEU A 23 -6.57 -1.92 -3.16
C LEU A 23 -6.91 -2.56 -1.81
N SER A 24 -6.02 -2.46 -0.83
CA SER A 24 -6.25 -2.97 0.53
C SER A 24 -7.47 -2.32 1.17
N ARG A 25 -7.63 -1.01 0.98
CA ARG A 25 -8.81 -0.26 1.42
C ARG A 25 -10.08 -0.73 0.73
N TYR A 26 -10.04 -0.92 -0.59
CA TYR A 26 -11.15 -1.45 -1.37
C TYR A 26 -11.59 -2.82 -0.85
N LEU A 27 -10.66 -3.75 -0.67
CA LEU A 27 -10.95 -5.10 -0.15
C LEU A 27 -11.56 -5.06 1.26
N LYS A 28 -11.04 -4.19 2.14
CA LYS A 28 -11.52 -4.04 3.51
C LYS A 28 -12.92 -3.42 3.59
N GLN A 29 -13.25 -2.55 2.64
CA GLN A 29 -14.50 -1.80 2.60
C GLN A 29 -15.51 -2.42 1.61
N ALA A 30 -15.18 -3.55 0.98
CA ALA A 30 -15.99 -4.20 -0.05
C ALA A 30 -17.46 -4.33 0.39
N ASP A 31 -17.70 -4.87 1.59
CA ASP A 31 -19.04 -5.07 2.15
C ASP A 31 -19.82 -3.77 2.38
N TYR A 32 -19.14 -2.63 2.48
CA TYR A 32 -19.74 -1.32 2.77
C TYR A 32 -19.98 -0.48 1.50
N PHE A 33 -19.43 -0.84 0.34
CA PHE A 33 -19.59 -0.07 -0.90
C PHE A 33 -20.91 -0.29 -1.63
N GLU A 34 -21.59 -1.43 -1.40
CA GLU A 34 -22.94 -1.60 -1.95
C GLU A 34 -23.95 -0.61 -1.33
N GLU A 35 -23.66 -0.10 -0.13
CA GLU A 35 -24.56 0.83 0.59
C GLU A 35 -24.12 2.30 0.52
N TYR A 36 -22.85 2.59 0.22
CA TYR A 36 -22.29 3.95 0.18
C TYR A 36 -21.49 4.19 -1.11
N GLU A 37 -21.98 5.10 -1.97
CA GLU A 37 -21.29 5.61 -3.17
C GLU A 37 -20.06 6.50 -2.86
N LYS A 38 -19.34 6.25 -1.75
CA LYS A 38 -18.15 7.04 -1.42
C LYS A 38 -16.98 6.55 -2.27
N ASP A 39 -16.36 7.46 -3.02
CA ASP A 39 -15.12 7.16 -3.75
C ASP A 39 -14.04 6.71 -2.73
N PHE A 40 -13.56 5.47 -2.87
CA PHE A 40 -12.56 4.91 -1.96
C PHE A 40 -11.17 5.52 -2.12
N PHE A 41 -10.97 6.34 -3.17
CA PHE A 41 -9.80 7.20 -3.30
C PHE A 41 -9.90 8.49 -2.48
N GLU A 42 -11.09 8.89 -2.04
CA GLU A 42 -11.27 10.04 -1.16
C GLU A 42 -10.87 9.66 0.28
N ASP A 43 -9.68 10.14 0.66
CA ASP A 43 -9.19 10.10 2.03
C ASP A 43 -9.07 11.52 2.58
N ASP A 44 -9.63 11.77 3.77
CA ASP A 44 -9.66 13.10 4.39
C ASP A 44 -8.26 13.62 4.77
N PHE A 45 -7.23 12.76 4.71
CA PHE A 45 -5.88 13.02 5.21
C PHE A 45 -4.75 12.81 4.20
N GLN A 46 -5.00 12.23 3.02
CA GLN A 46 -3.99 12.03 1.97
C GLN A 46 -4.28 12.86 0.73
N SER A 47 -3.21 13.32 0.06
CA SER A 47 -3.30 13.88 -1.29
C SER A 47 -3.88 12.85 -2.25
N TYR A 48 -4.83 13.27 -3.08
CA TYR A 48 -5.49 12.42 -4.08
C TYR A 48 -4.45 11.68 -4.94
N PRO A 49 -4.63 10.37 -5.22
CA PRO A 49 -3.62 9.60 -5.92
C PRO A 49 -3.43 10.07 -7.36
N SER A 50 -2.24 9.81 -7.91
CA SER A 50 -1.94 10.02 -9.32
C SER A 50 -2.90 9.25 -10.22
N VAL A 51 -3.00 9.67 -11.49
CA VAL A 51 -3.84 8.99 -12.48
C VAL A 51 -3.31 7.57 -12.73
N GLU A 52 -1.99 7.42 -12.70
CA GLU A 52 -1.26 6.16 -12.83
C GLU A 52 -1.58 5.21 -11.67
N ALA A 53 -1.52 5.69 -10.43
CA ALA A 53 -1.87 4.89 -9.24
C ALA A 53 -3.34 4.44 -9.28
N LYS A 54 -4.27 5.32 -9.65
CA LYS A 54 -5.70 4.97 -9.82
C LYS A 54 -5.92 3.88 -10.87
N THR A 55 -5.29 4.06 -12.04
CA THR A 55 -5.37 3.11 -13.14
C THR A 55 -4.82 1.75 -12.71
N LEU A 56 -3.71 1.75 -11.98
CA LEU A 56 -3.13 0.54 -11.42
C LEU A 56 -4.04 -0.10 -10.37
N THR A 57 -4.65 0.68 -9.46
CA THR A 57 -5.60 0.15 -8.47
C THR A 57 -6.76 -0.57 -9.14
N PHE A 58 -7.40 0.02 -10.14
CA PHE A 58 -8.48 -0.65 -10.87
C PHE A 58 -8.01 -1.91 -11.61
N SER A 59 -6.80 -1.87 -12.17
CA SER A 59 -6.21 -3.05 -12.83
C SER A 59 -5.98 -4.19 -11.83
N LEU A 60 -5.53 -3.88 -10.62
CA LEU A 60 -5.34 -4.84 -9.54
C LEU A 60 -6.67 -5.40 -9.01
N ILE A 61 -7.70 -4.57 -8.87
CA ILE A 61 -9.06 -5.01 -8.51
C ILE A 61 -9.56 -6.02 -9.55
N ALA A 62 -9.53 -5.64 -10.83
CA ALA A 62 -9.96 -6.50 -11.93
C ALA A 62 -9.18 -7.82 -11.97
N PHE A 63 -7.87 -7.78 -11.70
CA PHE A 63 -7.04 -8.97 -11.60
C PHE A 63 -7.50 -9.90 -10.47
N ILE A 64 -7.65 -9.39 -9.25
CA ILE A 64 -8.01 -10.19 -8.07
C ILE A 64 -9.41 -10.81 -8.23
N GLU A 65 -10.40 -10.00 -8.65
CA GLU A 65 -11.75 -10.48 -8.90
C GLU A 65 -11.79 -11.48 -10.06
N GLY A 66 -11.03 -11.22 -11.13
CA GLY A 66 -10.91 -12.14 -12.27
C GLY A 66 -10.27 -13.47 -11.89
N LYS A 67 -9.32 -13.49 -10.96
CA LYS A 67 -8.71 -14.71 -10.43
C LYS A 67 -9.67 -15.48 -9.51
N ALA A 68 -10.45 -14.77 -8.70
CA ALA A 68 -11.43 -15.37 -7.80
C ALA A 68 -12.71 -15.81 -8.53
N GLY A 69 -12.99 -15.23 -9.71
CA GLY A 69 -14.23 -15.46 -10.47
C GLY A 69 -15.48 -14.82 -9.84
N LYS A 70 -15.28 -13.88 -8.90
CA LYS A 70 -16.35 -13.22 -8.13
C LYS A 70 -15.90 -11.86 -7.62
N LYS A 71 -16.85 -11.06 -7.14
CA LYS A 71 -16.57 -9.73 -6.59
C LYS A 71 -15.89 -9.79 -5.23
N ALA A 72 -15.13 -8.75 -4.90
CA ALA A 72 -14.49 -8.65 -3.58
C ALA A 72 -15.51 -8.68 -2.43
N THR A 73 -16.74 -8.21 -2.66
CA THR A 73 -17.88 -8.27 -1.73
C THR A 73 -18.37 -9.69 -1.45
N GLU A 74 -17.97 -10.66 -2.27
CA GLU A 74 -18.33 -12.07 -2.16
C GLU A 74 -17.17 -12.92 -1.61
N PHE A 75 -16.08 -12.28 -1.17
CA PHE A 75 -14.94 -12.98 -0.60
C PHE A 75 -15.29 -13.52 0.79
N SER A 76 -14.90 -14.76 1.04
CA SER A 76 -14.83 -15.26 2.41
C SER A 76 -13.69 -14.60 3.16
N ASP A 77 -13.73 -14.62 4.49
CA ASP A 77 -12.64 -14.15 5.34
C ASP A 77 -11.29 -14.78 4.96
N GLU A 78 -11.29 -16.07 4.61
CA GLU A 78 -10.08 -16.79 4.19
C GLU A 78 -9.51 -16.24 2.87
N GLU A 79 -10.37 -15.97 1.88
CA GLU A 79 -9.95 -15.40 0.60
C GLU A 79 -9.46 -13.96 0.77
N TYR A 80 -10.16 -13.14 1.56
CA TYR A 80 -9.72 -11.80 1.91
C TYR A 80 -8.32 -11.83 2.55
N MET A 81 -8.12 -12.68 3.57
CA MET A 81 -6.83 -12.79 4.25
C MET A 81 -5.73 -13.31 3.31
N SER A 82 -6.04 -14.23 2.40
CA SER A 82 -5.10 -14.72 1.38
C SER A 82 -4.63 -13.60 0.47
N TRP A 83 -5.54 -12.76 -0.03
CA TRP A 83 -5.19 -11.62 -0.87
C TRP A 83 -4.41 -10.53 -0.12
N MET A 84 -4.80 -10.23 1.11
CA MET A 84 -4.06 -9.28 1.96
C MET A 84 -2.63 -9.75 2.22
N ASN A 85 -2.42 -11.04 2.47
CA ASN A 85 -1.08 -11.62 2.61
C ASN A 85 -0.27 -11.54 1.31
N ALA A 86 -0.90 -11.80 0.16
CA ALA A 86 -0.25 -11.70 -1.14
C ALA A 86 0.18 -10.26 -1.45
N ILE A 87 -0.69 -9.28 -1.18
CA ILE A 87 -0.38 -7.84 -1.32
C ILE A 87 0.82 -7.49 -0.44
N SER A 88 0.76 -7.82 0.86
CA SER A 88 1.85 -7.52 1.79
C SER A 88 3.18 -8.17 1.38
N PHE A 89 3.14 -9.41 0.89
CA PHE A 89 4.34 -10.11 0.41
C PHE A 89 4.99 -9.39 -0.79
N VAL A 90 4.19 -8.85 -1.70
CA VAL A 90 4.73 -8.10 -2.86
C VAL A 90 5.17 -6.70 -2.45
N GLU A 91 4.39 -6.00 -1.64
CA GLU A 91 4.73 -4.66 -1.13
C GLU A 91 6.06 -4.67 -0.36
N ASN A 92 6.31 -5.68 0.46
CA ASN A 92 7.59 -5.84 1.17
C ASN A 92 8.81 -6.00 0.26
N LYS A 93 8.62 -6.36 -1.02
CA LYS A 93 9.71 -6.42 -2.01
C LYS A 93 9.92 -5.11 -2.75
N LEU A 94 8.96 -4.19 -2.67
CA LEU A 94 9.05 -2.87 -3.31
C LEU A 94 9.98 -1.92 -2.54
N ASP A 95 10.04 -2.06 -1.22
CA ASP A 95 10.99 -1.31 -0.40
C ASP A 95 12.33 -2.08 -0.35
N PRO A 96 13.39 -1.62 -1.03
CA PRO A 96 14.71 -2.18 -0.80
C PRO A 96 15.11 -1.94 0.66
N GLU A 97 15.75 -2.95 1.26
CA GLU A 97 16.27 -2.81 2.62
C GLU A 97 17.16 -1.57 2.69
N PRO A 98 16.90 -0.61 3.61
CA PRO A 98 17.62 0.65 3.63
C PRO A 98 19.11 0.39 3.83
N SER A 99 19.95 1.13 3.10
CA SER A 99 21.40 0.95 3.20
C SER A 99 21.87 1.17 4.63
N LYS A 100 23.02 0.58 4.96
CA LYS A 100 23.64 0.76 6.27
C LYS A 100 23.82 2.26 6.61
N GLU A 101 24.20 3.09 5.63
CA GLU A 101 24.37 4.53 5.85
C GLU A 101 23.03 5.23 6.16
N VAL A 102 21.93 4.83 5.50
CA VAL A 102 20.59 5.38 5.78
C VAL A 102 20.14 5.00 7.19
N ARG A 103 20.41 3.77 7.62
CA ARG A 103 20.12 3.30 8.98
C ARG A 103 20.90 4.09 10.02
N GLU A 104 22.22 4.19 9.86
CA GLU A 104 23.10 4.91 10.79
C GLU A 104 22.76 6.42 10.86
N SER A 105 22.40 7.03 9.72
CA SER A 105 21.96 8.42 9.69
C SER A 105 20.62 8.64 10.38
N ALA A 106 19.67 7.71 10.24
CA ALA A 106 18.37 7.79 10.92
C ALA A 106 18.51 7.58 12.43
N GLU A 107 19.34 6.63 12.86
CA GLU A 107 19.68 6.40 14.28
C GLU A 107 20.32 7.66 14.89
N SER A 108 21.29 8.27 14.21
CA SER A 108 21.94 9.51 14.67
C SER A 108 20.94 10.68 14.80
N ALA A 109 20.02 10.83 13.84
CA ALA A 109 19.00 11.87 13.88
C ALA A 109 18.02 11.69 15.06
N ILE A 110 17.66 10.44 15.37
CA ILE A 110 16.83 10.10 16.53
C ILE A 110 17.59 10.42 17.82
N GLU A 111 18.86 10.06 17.93
CA GLU A 111 19.70 10.41 19.09
C GLU A 111 19.77 11.93 19.30
N GLU A 112 19.92 12.73 18.24
CA GLU A 112 19.91 14.19 18.32
C GLU A 112 18.55 14.79 18.72
N LEU A 113 17.45 14.16 18.31
CA LEU A 113 16.09 14.60 18.65
C LEU A 113 15.72 14.28 20.11
N PHE A 114 16.24 13.18 20.67
CA PHE A 114 15.84 12.67 21.98
C PHE A 114 16.87 12.86 23.10
N LEU A 115 18.12 13.22 22.79
CA LEU A 115 19.10 13.64 23.78
C LEU A 115 19.18 15.19 23.80
N PRO A 116 18.65 15.86 24.85
CA PRO A 116 18.86 17.29 24.97
C PRO A 116 20.36 17.55 25.04
N LYS A 117 20.87 18.48 24.23
CA LYS A 117 22.23 19.01 24.37
C LYS A 117 22.35 19.61 25.78
N ILE A 118 22.79 18.79 26.75
CA ILE A 118 23.16 19.27 28.07
C ILE A 118 24.20 20.36 27.83
N GLY A 119 23.85 21.57 28.29
CA GLY A 119 24.47 22.81 27.88
C GLY A 119 25.99 22.74 27.79
N LYS A 120 26.53 22.96 26.60
CA LYS A 120 27.80 23.66 26.49
C LYS A 120 27.53 25.10 26.96
N ASN A 121 27.65 25.31 28.27
CA ASN A 121 27.92 26.64 28.78
C ASN A 121 29.30 27.02 28.23
N GLU A 122 29.32 28.05 27.38
CA GLU A 122 30.53 28.82 27.06
C GLU A 122 31.15 29.42 28.33
#